data_AF-A0A014N8U4-F1
#
_entry.id   AF-A0A014N8U4-F1
#
_cell.length_a   1.000
_cell.length_b   1.000
_cell.length_c   1.000
_cell.angle_alpha   90.00
_cell.angle_beta   90.00
_cell.angle_gamma   90.00
#
_symmetry.space_group_name_H-M   'P 1'
#
loop_
_entity.id
_entity.type
_entity.pdbx_description
1 polymer ?
#
loop_
_entity_poly.entity_id
_entity_poly.type
_entity_poly.pdbx_seq_one_letter_code
_entity_poly.pdbx_strand_id
1 'polypeptide(L)'
;MKIANYLCAHLFNSSKAAFRLAMTDTKYLPMAEDIISVKNQNAHKRLMKEGIGAKEYFRLNSKVMKYGNFLEKISYITHGDNARNEEIAFVDKVTGEPVIKKKFHINHQADQGISPQRYRNFSSNN
;
A
#
# COMPACT_ATOMS: atom_id res chain seq x y z
N MET A 1 5.67 -16.01 -0.50
CA MET A 1 4.36 -16.07 -1.21
C MET A 1 4.00 -14.77 -1.96
N LYS A 2 4.91 -14.17 -2.73
CA LYS A 2 4.56 -12.94 -3.52
C LYS A 2 3.63 -13.27 -4.68
N ILE A 3 3.92 -14.35 -5.41
CA ILE A 3 3.10 -14.84 -6.54
C ILE A 3 1.67 -15.22 -6.12
N ALA A 4 1.49 -15.92 -5.00
CA ALA A 4 0.15 -16.28 -4.52
C ALA A 4 -0.66 -15.04 -4.15
N ASN A 5 -0.05 -14.04 -3.48
CA ASN A 5 -0.75 -12.80 -3.20
C ASN A 5 -1.04 -11.99 -4.48
N TYR A 6 -0.17 -12.05 -5.49
CA TYR A 6 -0.38 -11.40 -6.78
C TYR A 6 -1.55 -12.01 -7.53
N LEU A 7 -1.58 -13.33 -7.67
CA LEU A 7 -2.71 -14.03 -8.27
C LEU A 7 -4.00 -13.75 -7.48
N CYS A 8 -3.96 -13.78 -6.15
CA CYS A 8 -5.13 -13.48 -5.34
C CYS A 8 -5.62 -12.03 -5.45
N ALA A 9 -4.70 -11.07 -5.59
CA ALA A 9 -5.04 -9.67 -5.79
C ALA A 9 -5.62 -9.45 -7.19
N HIS A 10 -4.98 -10.00 -8.21
CA HIS A 10 -5.29 -9.74 -9.61
C HIS A 10 -6.51 -10.53 -10.11
N LEU A 11 -6.61 -11.82 -9.78
CA LEU A 11 -7.69 -12.68 -10.26
C LEU A 11 -8.93 -12.63 -9.37
N PHE A 12 -8.75 -12.54 -8.05
CA PHE A 12 -9.86 -12.56 -7.09
C PHE A 12 -10.16 -11.18 -6.49
N ASN A 13 -9.53 -10.11 -7.00
CA ASN A 13 -9.68 -8.74 -6.50
C ASN A 13 -9.49 -8.64 -4.97
N SER A 14 -8.65 -9.49 -4.37
CA SER A 14 -8.54 -9.57 -2.91
C SER A 14 -7.83 -8.35 -2.34
N SER A 15 -8.58 -7.46 -1.67
CA SER A 15 -8.02 -6.26 -1.04
C SER A 15 -6.99 -6.57 0.04
N LYS A 16 -7.12 -7.69 0.77
CA LYS A 16 -6.12 -8.12 1.75
C LYS A 16 -4.83 -8.57 1.07
N ALA A 17 -4.92 -9.25 -0.07
CA ALA A 17 -3.75 -9.70 -0.82
C ALA A 17 -3.05 -8.51 -1.51
N ALA A 18 -3.82 -7.60 -2.10
CA ALA A 18 -3.33 -6.37 -2.71
C ALA A 18 -2.61 -5.48 -1.68
N PHE A 19 -3.24 -5.26 -0.51
CA PHE A 19 -2.61 -4.54 0.59
C PHE A 19 -1.30 -5.20 1.05
N ARG A 20 -1.29 -6.52 1.25
CA ARG A 20 -0.07 -7.25 1.64
C ARG A 20 1.06 -7.11 0.61
N LEU A 21 0.73 -7.11 -0.67
CA LEU A 21 1.72 -6.87 -1.73
C LEU A 21 2.30 -5.48 -1.66
N ALA A 22 1.45 -4.46 -1.54
CA ALA A 22 1.88 -3.07 -1.41
C ALA A 22 2.76 -2.84 -0.17
N MET A 23 2.47 -3.50 0.96
CA MET A 23 3.33 -3.44 2.16
C MET A 23 4.67 -4.16 1.98
N THR A 24 4.79 -5.05 0.98
CA THR A 24 6.02 -5.82 0.73
C THR A 24 6.90 -5.18 -0.35
N ASP A 25 6.28 -4.54 -1.34
CA ASP A 25 6.94 -3.96 -2.50
C ASP A 25 6.08 -2.81 -3.04
N THR A 26 6.63 -1.59 -2.97
CA THR A 26 5.91 -0.34 -3.23
C THR A 26 5.43 -0.22 -4.67
N LYS A 27 6.01 -0.97 -5.62
CA LYS A 27 5.52 -1.00 -7.01
C LYS A 27 4.07 -1.48 -7.14
N TYR A 28 3.55 -2.19 -6.14
CA TYR A 28 2.16 -2.65 -6.10
C TYR A 28 1.21 -1.65 -5.41
N LEU A 29 1.69 -0.50 -4.93
CA LEU A 29 0.84 0.53 -4.32
C LEU A 29 -0.30 0.98 -5.23
N PRO A 30 -0.08 1.31 -6.53
CA PRO A 30 -1.17 1.76 -7.39
C PRO A 30 -2.26 0.69 -7.55
N MET A 31 -1.87 -0.58 -7.71
CA MET A 31 -2.80 -1.69 -7.81
C MET A 31 -3.59 -1.90 -6.51
N ALA A 32 -2.93 -1.79 -5.36
CA ALA A 32 -3.60 -1.94 -4.08
C ALA A 32 -4.58 -0.79 -3.82
N GLU A 33 -4.16 0.44 -4.10
CA GLU A 33 -4.99 1.63 -3.96
C GLU A 33 -6.26 1.53 -4.81
N ASP A 34 -6.14 1.14 -6.07
CA ASP A 34 -7.28 0.96 -6.98
C ASP A 34 -8.27 -0.09 -6.45
N ILE A 35 -7.80 -1.32 -6.20
CA ILE A 35 -8.64 -2.43 -5.73
C ILE A 35 -9.35 -2.07 -4.41
N ILE A 36 -8.63 -1.44 -3.48
CA ILE A 36 -9.16 -1.12 -2.15
C ILE A 36 -10.14 0.06 -2.25
N SER A 37 -9.84 1.09 -3.05
CA SER A 37 -10.71 2.25 -3.25
C SER A 37 -12.03 1.86 -3.88
N VAL A 38 -12.01 1.05 -4.95
CA VAL A 38 -13.22 0.53 -5.59
C VAL A 38 -14.06 -0.27 -4.58
N LYS A 39 -13.44 -1.13 -3.76
CA LYS A 39 -14.15 -1.89 -2.73
C LYS A 39 -14.71 -1.01 -1.61
N ASN A 40 -14.00 0.05 -1.23
CA ASN A 40 -14.47 1.00 -0.23
C ASN A 40 -15.68 1.79 -0.73
N GLN A 41 -15.60 2.34 -1.95
CA GLN A 41 -16.71 3.05 -2.59
C GLN A 41 -17.94 2.15 -2.73
N ASN A 42 -17.77 0.89 -3.14
CA ASN A 42 -18.87 -0.05 -3.24
C ASN A 42 -19.49 -0.39 -1.88
N ALA A 43 -18.69 -0.46 -0.81
CA ALA A 43 -19.20 -0.65 0.54
C ALA A 43 -20.02 0.56 1.01
N HIS A 44 -19.54 1.79 0.76
CA HIS A 44 -20.28 3.02 1.04
C HIS A 44 -21.60 3.10 0.26
N LYS A 45 -21.57 2.86 -1.06
CA LYS A 45 -22.78 2.85 -1.91
C LYS A 45 -23.83 1.88 -1.38
N ARG A 46 -23.41 0.69 -0.96
CA ARG A 46 -24.33 -0.29 -0.37
C ARG A 46 -24.87 0.20 0.96
N LEU A 47 -24.04 0.77 1.82
CA LEU A 47 -24.43 1.26 3.15
C LEU A 47 -25.46 2.40 3.08
N MET A 48 -25.42 3.21 2.02
CA MET A 48 -26.39 4.27 1.74
C MET A 48 -27.70 3.78 1.13
N LYS A 49 -27.85 2.48 0.82
CA LYS A 49 -29.08 1.95 0.27
C LYS A 49 -30.17 1.89 1.34
N GLU A 50 -31.33 2.45 1.03
CA GLU A 50 -32.51 2.39 1.89
C GLU A 50 -32.94 0.93 2.18
N GLY A 51 -33.49 0.70 3.36
CA GLY A 51 -34.00 -0.62 3.76
C GLY A 51 -32.92 -1.65 4.14
N ILE A 52 -31.69 -1.22 4.39
CA ILE A 52 -30.65 -2.12 4.90
C ILE A 52 -30.97 -2.59 6.32
N GLY A 53 -30.90 -3.91 6.53
CA GLY A 53 -31.03 -4.48 7.88
C GLY A 53 -29.82 -4.17 8.76
N ALA A 54 -30.04 -4.05 10.07
CA ALA A 54 -28.98 -3.73 11.04
C ALA A 54 -27.74 -4.64 10.93
N LYS A 55 -27.93 -5.95 10.75
CA LYS A 55 -26.83 -6.90 10.55
C LYS A 55 -25.99 -6.59 9.31
N GLU A 56 -26.63 -6.20 8.21
CA GLU A 56 -25.93 -5.82 7.00
C GLU A 56 -25.23 -4.47 7.15
N TYR A 57 -25.87 -3.50 7.82
CA TYR A 57 -25.28 -2.23 8.16
C TYR A 57 -23.96 -2.40 8.92
N PHE A 58 -23.95 -3.13 10.04
CA PHE A 58 -22.73 -3.37 10.83
C PHE A 58 -21.64 -4.07 10.01
N ARG A 59 -22.03 -5.05 9.19
CA ARG A 59 -21.08 -5.77 8.31
C ARG A 59 -20.45 -4.83 7.27
N LEU A 60 -21.24 -3.96 6.65
CA LEU A 60 -20.74 -3.00 5.66
C LEU A 60 -19.90 -1.91 6.31
N ASN A 61 -20.32 -1.40 7.47
CA ASN A 61 -19.59 -0.41 8.23
C ASN A 61 -18.20 -0.94 8.64
N SER A 62 -18.13 -2.18 9.12
CA SER A 62 -16.85 -2.85 9.42
C SER A 62 -15.94 -2.96 8.19
N LYS A 63 -16.51 -3.22 7.00
CA LYS A 63 -15.74 -3.23 5.75
C LYS A 63 -15.23 -1.85 5.36
N VAL A 64 -16.07 -0.82 5.46
CA VAL A 64 -15.69 0.58 5.22
C VAL A 64 -14.51 0.96 6.11
N MET A 65 -14.62 0.76 7.41
CA MET A 65 -13.54 1.04 8.37
C MET A 65 -12.25 0.28 8.02
N LYS A 66 -12.37 -1.00 7.67
CA LYS A 66 -11.23 -1.82 7.27
C LYS A 66 -10.54 -1.30 6.02
N TYR A 67 -11.29 -0.92 4.99
CA TYR A 67 -10.72 -0.42 3.74
C TYR A 67 -10.16 0.99 3.91
N GLY A 68 -10.81 1.86 4.70
CA GLY A 68 -10.27 3.15 5.12
C GLY A 68 -8.89 3.01 5.77
N ASN A 69 -8.75 2.12 6.76
CA ASN A 69 -7.46 1.86 7.41
C ASN A 69 -6.38 1.34 6.45
N PHE A 70 -6.75 0.64 5.39
CA PHE A 70 -5.78 0.21 4.38
C PHE A 70 -5.34 1.38 3.48
N LEU A 71 -6.28 2.21 3.04
CA LEU A 71 -5.99 3.38 2.23
C LEU A 71 -5.15 4.41 2.99
N GLU A 72 -5.45 4.62 4.27
CA GLU A 72 -4.66 5.48 5.15
C GLU A 72 -3.20 5.00 5.20
N LYS A 73 -2.97 3.71 5.42
CA LYS A 73 -1.61 3.11 5.43
C LYS A 73 -0.91 3.20 4.09
N ILE A 74 -1.63 3.03 2.99
CA ILE A 74 -1.08 3.22 1.64
C ILE A 74 -0.67 4.69 1.46
N SER A 75 -1.54 5.62 1.83
CA SER A 75 -1.27 7.06 1.77
C SER A 75 -0.02 7.45 2.58
N TYR A 76 0.15 6.91 3.79
CA TYR A 76 1.35 7.13 4.59
C TYR A 76 2.62 6.66 3.91
N ILE A 77 2.60 5.58 3.14
CA ILE A 77 3.79 5.12 2.39
C ILE A 77 4.04 6.03 1.19
N THR A 78 2.99 6.37 0.44
CA THR A 78 3.10 7.18 -0.78
C THR A 78 3.52 8.62 -0.49
N HIS A 79 3.06 9.20 0.63
CA HIS A 79 3.34 10.59 1.01
C HIS A 79 4.43 10.69 2.09
N GLY A 80 4.72 9.60 2.82
CA GLY A 80 5.75 9.55 3.87
C GLY A 80 7.18 9.67 3.34
N ASP A 81 7.42 9.37 2.07
CA ASP A 81 8.72 9.64 1.43
C ASP A 81 9.02 11.14 1.28
N ASN A 82 8.00 12.01 1.36
CA ASN A 82 8.15 13.47 1.46
C ASN A 82 8.20 13.97 2.92
N ALA A 83 7.94 13.11 3.91
CA ALA A 83 7.82 13.48 5.34
C ALA A 83 8.86 12.77 6.22
N ARG A 84 10.14 12.76 5.77
CA ARG A 84 11.26 12.10 6.47
C ARG A 84 11.59 12.62 7.88
N ASN A 85 10.81 13.49 8.51
CA ASN A 85 11.20 14.15 9.77
C ASN A 85 10.19 14.08 10.92
N GLU A 86 9.17 13.23 10.89
CA GLU A 86 8.36 13.02 12.10
C GLU A 86 8.47 11.57 12.58
N GLU A 87 9.27 11.40 13.61
CA GLU A 87 9.42 10.18 14.41
C GLU A 87 8.09 9.85 15.08
N ILE A 88 7.26 9.02 14.44
CA ILE A 88 5.98 8.62 15.04
C ILE A 88 6.23 7.48 16.03
N ALA A 89 6.23 7.84 17.32
CA ALA A 89 6.14 6.91 18.43
C ALA A 89 4.86 6.07 18.32
N PHE A 90 5.01 4.74 18.26
CA PHE A 90 3.89 3.83 18.46
C PHE A 90 3.64 3.67 19.96
N VAL A 91 2.47 4.08 20.43
CA VAL A 91 2.00 3.83 21.80
C VAL A 91 1.48 2.39 21.87
N ASP A 92 2.10 1.59 22.73
CA ASP A 92 1.59 0.26 23.05
C ASP A 92 0.27 0.42 23.83
N LYS A 93 -0.82 -0.12 23.29
CA LYS A 93 -2.16 0.02 23.89
C LYS A 93 -2.31 -0.74 25.22
N VAL A 94 -1.31 -1.51 25.63
CA VAL A 94 -1.31 -2.26 26.89
C VAL A 94 -0.65 -1.47 28.02
N THR A 95 0.39 -0.68 27.74
CA THR A 95 1.16 0.03 28.77
C THR A 95 1.04 1.55 28.69
N GLY A 96 0.54 2.10 27.57
CA GLY A 96 0.45 3.55 27.35
C GLY A 96 1.79 4.23 27.11
N GLU A 97 2.90 3.49 27.02
CA GLU A 97 4.22 4.05 26.79
C GLU A 97 4.62 4.04 25.29
N PRO A 98 5.35 5.08 24.82
CA PRO A 98 5.89 5.12 23.47
C PRO A 98 7.02 4.10 23.30
N VAL A 99 6.82 3.09 22.45
CA VAL A 99 7.87 2.11 22.12
C VAL A 99 8.68 2.65 20.94
N ILE A 100 9.83 3.25 21.25
CA ILE A 100 10.82 3.67 20.24
C ILE A 100 11.54 2.42 19.71
N LYS A 101 11.18 1.95 18.51
CA LYS A 101 11.96 0.91 17.83
C LYS A 101 13.19 1.53 17.17
N LYS A 102 14.34 1.27 17.77
CA LYS A 102 15.69 1.64 17.29
C LYS A 102 15.86 1.33 15.79
N LYS A 103 16.45 2.29 15.08
CA LYS A 103 16.85 2.29 13.66
C LYS A 103 17.31 0.93 13.13
N PHE A 104 16.67 0.43 12.08
CA PHE A 104 17.35 -0.48 11.15
C PHE A 104 18.33 0.34 10.32
N HIS A 105 19.63 0.22 10.60
CA HIS A 105 20.67 0.61 9.66
C HIS A 105 20.67 -0.41 8.52
N ILE A 106 20.21 -0.01 7.34
CA ILE A 106 20.50 -0.74 6.11
C ILE A 106 21.76 -0.10 5.54
N ASN A 107 22.90 -0.79 5.69
CA ASN A 107 24.14 -0.42 5.03
C ASN A 107 23.95 -0.52 3.52
N HIS A 108 24.05 0.61 2.83
CA HIS A 108 24.17 0.63 1.38
C HIS A 108 25.63 0.33 1.03
N GLN A 109 25.96 -0.94 0.78
CA GLN A 109 27.16 -1.24 -0.01
C GLN A 109 26.81 -1.02 -1.48
N ALA A 110 27.44 -0.01 -2.06
CA ALA A 110 27.43 0.25 -3.48
C ALA A 110 28.14 -0.90 -4.20
N ASP A 111 27.39 -1.68 -4.96
CA ASP A 111 27.95 -2.62 -5.92
C ASP A 111 28.36 -1.80 -7.16
N GLN A 112 29.67 -1.62 -7.33
CA GLN A 112 30.23 -1.07 -8.54
C GLN A 112 30.31 -2.18 -9.59
N GLY A 113 29.54 -2.06 -10.65
CA GLY A 113 29.75 -2.89 -11.83
C GLY A 113 28.57 -2.84 -12.78
N ILE A 114 28.68 -2.00 -13.82
CA ILE A 114 28.51 -2.37 -15.24
C ILE A 114 28.55 -1.06 -16.07
N SER A 115 29.51 -1.02 -16.98
CA SER A 115 29.83 0.06 -17.92
C SER A 115 28.80 0.15 -19.07
N PRO A 116 28.32 1.35 -19.47
CA PRO A 116 27.57 1.51 -20.71
C PRO A 116 28.51 1.86 -21.86
N GLN A 117 28.76 0.92 -22.76
CA GLN A 117 29.38 1.21 -24.05
C GLN A 117 28.34 1.60 -25.12
N ARG A 118 28.63 2.75 -25.76
CA ARG A 118 28.41 3.09 -27.19
C ARG A 118 26.98 3.29 -27.69
N TYR A 119 26.59 4.56 -27.79
CA TYR A 119 25.75 5.04 -28.88
C TYR A 119 26.63 5.31 -30.12
N ARG A 120 26.29 4.71 -31.26
CA ARG A 120 26.86 5.01 -32.59
C ARG A 120 26.05 6.13 -33.24
N ASN A 121 26.79 7.03 -33.87
CA ASN A 121 26.35 8.23 -34.57
C ASN A 121 25.50 7.92 -35.82
N PHE A 122 24.40 8.67 -35.99
CA PHE A 122 23.84 8.94 -37.32
C PHE A 122 24.35 10.31 -37.76
N SER A 123 25.28 10.32 -38.72
CA SER A 123 25.59 11.50 -39.52
C SER A 123 24.84 11.37 -40.83
N SER A 124 23.91 12.29 -41.05
CA SER A 124 23.27 12.54 -42.34
C SER A 124 24.32 13.07 -43.32
N ASN A 125 24.29 12.62 -44.57
CA ASN A 125 24.85 13.34 -45.70
C ASN A 125 23.99 13.04 -46.94
N ASN A 126 23.73 14.11 -47.69
CA ASN A 126 23.09 14.15 -49.01
C ASN A 126 23.71 13.15 -50.00
#